data_AF-A0A968YRA5-F1
#
_entry.id   AF-A0A968YRA5-F1
#
_cell.length_a   1.000
_cell.length_b   1.000
_cell.length_c   1.000
_cell.angle_alpha   90.00
_cell.angle_beta   90.00
_cell.angle_gamma   90.00
#
_symmetry.space_group_name_H-M   'P 1'
#
loop_
_entity.id
_entity.type
_entity.pdbx_description
1 polymer ?
#
loop_
_entity_poly.entity_id
_entity_poly.type
_entity_poly.pdbx_seq_one_letter_code
_entity_poly.pdbx_strand_id
1 'polypeptide(L)'
;MWKDEWNSNSKSIIPVQSLTAYLTAKKHGTISNDFSYSHEEKLLPQRQEDHSIEAYRLLRQGVQQQQAGDSHAAMKSLQESLALFQAVGDIEKQAQALSCLAYVVYILGDYKSAISHSQQCLSLIKNVVNLQVIKMQALSYLGNAYRHLGEYNKAIEFLQKCLKIAQQLQDKRSQIAGLNNLGLVYKALGDLPQAIELKQQSLEIVRELQDHWGEEQVLKNLGNACYVLGDFAKAIAYYEQCVKIANSLNNHRSVTQSLKNLGNACYALGDYAKAIVYYEQCLLFARAMKDKHSEEQSLGRLGVACEALGDYVKAIGYYEECLELARFIKDC
;
A
#
# COMPACT_ATOMS: atom_id res chain seq x y z
N MET A 1 -35.48 -39.16 -9.62
CA MET A 1 -35.42 -38.04 -10.58
C MET A 1 -35.94 -36.79 -9.91
N TRP A 2 -35.12 -36.11 -9.12
CA TRP A 2 -35.38 -34.75 -8.67
C TRP A 2 -34.37 -33.86 -9.38
N LYS A 3 -34.88 -33.01 -10.28
CA LYS A 3 -34.15 -31.89 -10.86
C LYS A 3 -34.30 -30.75 -9.85
N ASP A 4 -33.24 -30.46 -9.10
CA ASP A 4 -33.14 -29.17 -8.44
C ASP A 4 -32.42 -28.22 -9.39
N GLU A 5 -33.24 -27.37 -10.01
CA GLU A 5 -32.83 -26.21 -10.77
C GLU A 5 -32.07 -25.27 -9.84
N TRP A 6 -30.74 -25.33 -9.92
CA TRP A 6 -29.88 -24.30 -9.35
C TRP A 6 -30.18 -22.98 -10.05
N ASN A 7 -30.88 -22.13 -9.30
CA ASN A 7 -31.28 -20.79 -9.66
C ASN A 7 -30.04 -19.99 -10.08
N SER A 8 -29.98 -19.71 -11.37
CA SER A 8 -28.89 -19.05 -12.08
C SER A 8 -28.92 -17.55 -11.83
N ASN A 9 -28.42 -17.10 -10.67
CA ASN A 9 -28.25 -15.66 -10.43
C ASN A 9 -27.01 -15.26 -9.61
N SER A 10 -25.87 -15.92 -9.88
CA SER A 10 -24.54 -15.41 -9.50
C SER A 10 -23.64 -15.30 -10.74
N LYS A 11 -23.96 -14.37 -11.64
CA LYS A 11 -23.05 -14.01 -12.74
C LYS A 11 -21.85 -13.23 -12.22
N SER A 12 -20.84 -13.96 -11.79
CA SER A 12 -19.43 -13.53 -11.78
C SER A 12 -18.51 -14.72 -12.06
N ILE A 13 -18.89 -15.54 -13.05
CA ILE A 13 -17.97 -16.52 -13.66
C ILE A 13 -16.99 -15.72 -14.52
N ILE A 14 -15.70 -15.76 -14.17
CA ILE A 14 -14.65 -15.21 -15.02
C ILE A 14 -14.62 -16.04 -16.32
N PRO A 15 -14.89 -15.46 -17.50
CA PRO A 15 -14.91 -16.22 -18.75
C PRO A 15 -13.52 -16.79 -19.05
N VAL A 16 -13.46 -18.05 -19.50
CA VAL A 16 -12.19 -18.75 -19.83
C VAL A 16 -11.32 -17.97 -20.84
N GLN A 17 -11.94 -17.19 -21.73
CA GLN A 17 -11.24 -16.33 -22.70
C GLN A 17 -10.46 -15.17 -22.06
N SER A 18 -10.83 -14.74 -20.86
CA SER A 18 -10.06 -13.70 -20.15
C SER A 18 -8.70 -14.26 -19.72
N LEU A 19 -8.62 -15.52 -19.30
CA LEU A 19 -7.42 -16.16 -18.73
C LEU A 19 -6.18 -16.16 -19.64
N THR A 20 -6.34 -16.08 -20.96
CA THR A 20 -5.22 -16.07 -21.93
C THR A 20 -4.55 -14.70 -22.10
N ALA A 21 -5.20 -13.59 -21.72
CA ALA A 21 -4.62 -12.24 -21.80
C ALA A 21 -3.52 -11.99 -20.74
N TYR A 22 -3.18 -13.01 -19.95
CA TYR A 22 -2.62 -12.83 -18.61
C TYR A 22 -1.06 -12.86 -18.53
N LEU A 23 -0.35 -12.77 -19.67
CA LEU A 23 1.09 -13.08 -19.75
C LEU A 23 2.05 -11.86 -19.80
N THR A 24 1.55 -10.63 -19.73
CA THR A 24 2.38 -9.42 -19.95
C THR A 24 2.15 -8.32 -18.91
N ALA A 25 2.34 -8.62 -17.62
CA ALA A 25 2.22 -7.61 -16.56
C ALA A 25 3.55 -6.86 -16.29
N LYS A 26 3.55 -5.55 -16.51
CA LYS A 26 4.64 -4.61 -16.15
C LYS A 26 4.48 -4.18 -14.68
N LYS A 27 5.59 -3.87 -13.99
CA LYS A 27 5.59 -3.38 -12.61
C LYS A 27 5.06 -1.94 -12.57
N HIS A 28 3.93 -1.71 -11.91
CA HIS A 28 3.31 -0.37 -11.77
C HIS A 28 3.43 0.13 -10.33
N GLY A 29 3.49 1.46 -10.18
CA GLY A 29 3.66 2.12 -8.89
C GLY A 29 2.51 1.80 -7.93
N THR A 30 2.85 1.28 -6.76
CA THR A 30 1.92 1.11 -5.64
C THR A 30 1.59 2.47 -5.03
N ILE A 31 0.41 2.64 -4.42
CA ILE A 31 0.21 3.71 -3.43
C ILE A 31 1.24 3.48 -2.32
N SER A 32 2.36 4.19 -2.35
CA SER A 32 3.30 4.18 -1.24
C SER A 32 2.65 4.95 -0.08
N ASN A 33 2.98 4.55 1.14
CA ASN A 33 2.67 5.34 2.33
C ASN A 33 3.60 6.56 2.44
N ASP A 34 4.43 6.80 1.43
CA ASP A 34 5.48 7.80 1.41
C ASP A 34 5.01 8.98 0.58
N PHE A 35 5.17 10.18 1.14
CA PHE A 35 4.97 11.42 0.40
C PHE A 35 6.11 11.54 -0.61
N SER A 36 5.78 11.52 -1.91
CA SER A 36 6.79 11.63 -2.96
C SER A 36 7.50 12.98 -2.90
N TYR A 37 8.82 12.96 -2.98
CA TYR A 37 9.63 14.14 -3.30
C TYR A 37 9.47 14.46 -4.79
N SER A 38 8.39 15.16 -5.16
CA SER A 38 8.28 15.75 -6.50
C SER A 38 8.54 17.25 -6.39
N HIS A 39 9.70 17.69 -6.86
CA HIS A 39 9.95 19.10 -7.11
C HIS A 39 10.16 19.29 -8.61
N GLU A 40 9.28 20.07 -9.24
CA GLU A 40 9.57 20.70 -10.53
C GLU A 40 10.55 21.85 -10.28
N GLU A 41 11.74 21.77 -10.87
CA GLU A 41 12.74 22.84 -10.90
C GLU A 41 12.15 24.06 -11.63
N LYS A 42 11.73 25.10 -10.89
CA LYS A 42 11.67 26.46 -11.45
C LYS A 42 13.06 27.07 -11.38
N LEU A 43 13.71 27.16 -12.55
CA LEU A 43 14.95 27.92 -12.76
C LEU A 43 14.78 29.36 -12.27
N LEU A 44 15.63 29.81 -11.34
CA LEU A 44 15.72 31.20 -10.91
C LEU A 44 17.20 31.60 -10.65
N PRO A 45 17.51 32.91 -10.67
CA PRO A 45 18.57 33.50 -11.49
C PRO A 45 19.93 33.65 -10.80
N GLN A 46 20.95 33.91 -11.63
CA GLN A 46 22.34 34.17 -11.27
C GLN A 46 22.52 35.46 -10.44
N ARG A 47 22.86 35.31 -9.14
CA ARG A 47 24.12 35.78 -8.49
C ARG A 47 24.01 35.89 -6.97
N GLN A 48 24.85 35.16 -6.22
CA GLN A 48 25.95 35.70 -5.38
C GLN A 48 26.79 34.56 -4.78
N GLU A 49 28.13 34.66 -4.93
CA GLU A 49 29.22 33.92 -4.25
C GLU A 49 29.32 32.39 -4.41
N ASP A 50 30.53 31.88 -4.65
CA ASP A 50 30.84 30.46 -4.94
C ASP A 50 30.22 29.47 -3.93
N HIS A 51 30.07 29.88 -2.68
CA HIS A 51 29.45 29.09 -1.61
C HIS A 51 27.96 28.81 -1.87
N SER A 52 27.24 29.76 -2.49
CA SER A 52 25.84 29.56 -2.89
C SER A 52 25.77 28.51 -4.00
N ILE A 53 26.55 28.67 -5.09
CA ILE A 53 26.56 27.72 -6.21
C ILE A 53 26.87 26.30 -5.72
N GLU A 54 27.86 26.16 -4.85
CA GLU A 54 28.25 24.89 -4.26
C GLU A 54 27.14 24.29 -3.37
N ALA A 55 26.48 25.11 -2.54
CA ALA A 55 25.36 24.66 -1.71
C ALA A 55 24.21 24.08 -2.55
N TYR A 56 23.85 24.78 -3.63
CA TYR A 56 22.83 24.34 -4.58
C TYR A 56 23.25 23.05 -5.32
N ARG A 57 24.52 22.96 -5.74
CA ARG A 57 25.07 21.77 -6.39
C ARG A 57 24.99 20.54 -5.49
N LEU A 58 25.41 20.69 -4.22
CA LEU A 58 25.38 19.62 -3.23
C LEU A 58 23.96 19.20 -2.86
N LEU A 59 23.01 20.14 -2.76
CA LEU A 59 21.60 19.82 -2.54
C LEU A 59 21.06 18.92 -3.66
N ARG A 60 21.29 19.33 -4.91
CA ARG A 60 20.85 18.59 -6.10
C ARG A 60 21.49 17.21 -6.16
N GLN A 61 22.79 17.13 -5.89
CA GLN A 61 23.53 15.88 -5.82
C GLN A 61 22.95 14.95 -4.75
N GLY A 62 22.66 15.47 -3.54
CA GLY A 62 22.07 14.70 -2.45
C GLY A 62 20.70 14.13 -2.80
N VAL A 63 19.84 14.92 -3.44
CA VAL A 63 18.52 14.45 -3.91
C VAL A 63 18.65 13.37 -4.99
N GLN A 64 19.60 13.52 -5.92
CA GLN A 64 19.85 12.50 -6.95
C GLN A 64 20.38 11.19 -6.36
N GLN A 65 21.32 11.27 -5.41
CA GLN A 65 21.84 10.10 -4.70
C GLN A 65 20.74 9.38 -3.92
N GLN A 66 19.85 10.14 -3.25
CA GLN A 66 18.67 9.60 -2.58
C GLN A 66 17.76 8.86 -3.57
N GLN A 67 17.46 9.44 -4.73
CA GLN A 67 16.65 8.80 -5.77
C GLN A 67 17.32 7.54 -6.36
N ALA A 68 18.65 7.51 -6.41
CA ALA A 68 19.43 6.35 -6.82
C ALA A 68 19.55 5.27 -5.72
N GLY A 69 19.06 5.53 -4.51
CA GLY A 69 19.14 4.62 -3.37
C GLY A 69 20.45 4.68 -2.58
N ASP A 70 21.38 5.56 -2.95
CA ASP A 70 22.64 5.78 -2.23
C ASP A 70 22.42 6.72 -1.03
N SER A 71 21.84 6.16 0.03
CA SER A 71 21.41 6.91 1.21
C SER A 71 22.59 7.51 2.01
N HIS A 72 23.75 6.84 2.02
CA HIS A 72 24.93 7.34 2.75
C HIS A 72 25.57 8.52 2.04
N ALA A 73 25.74 8.44 0.71
CA ALA A 73 26.27 9.56 -0.06
C ALA A 73 25.29 10.75 -0.04
N ALA A 74 23.98 10.47 -0.17
CA ALA A 74 22.94 11.50 -0.07
C ALA A 74 23.02 12.25 1.25
N MET A 75 23.12 11.53 2.38
CA MET A 75 23.25 12.14 3.71
C MET A 75 24.45 13.10 3.79
N LYS A 76 25.62 12.67 3.29
CA LYS A 76 26.83 13.51 3.31
C LYS A 76 26.64 14.79 2.48
N SER A 77 26.19 14.67 1.24
CA SER A 77 25.97 15.82 0.35
C SER A 77 24.95 16.80 0.93
N LEU A 78 23.88 16.29 1.54
CA LEU A 78 22.83 17.11 2.16
C LEU A 78 23.31 17.81 3.46
N GLN A 79 24.17 17.18 4.26
CA GLN A 79 24.78 17.80 5.45
C GLN A 79 25.71 18.96 5.07
N GLU A 80 26.58 18.76 4.07
CA GLU A 80 27.47 19.81 3.55
C GLU A 80 26.66 20.97 2.95
N SER A 81 25.64 20.66 2.16
CA SER A 81 24.72 21.66 1.60
C SER A 81 23.99 22.47 2.68
N LEU A 82 23.49 21.81 3.74
CA LEU A 82 22.83 22.47 4.86
C LEU A 82 23.76 23.48 5.55
N ALA A 83 25.02 23.09 5.82
CA ALA A 83 25.99 23.97 6.46
C ALA A 83 26.27 25.23 5.62
N LEU A 84 26.34 25.09 4.30
CA LEU A 84 26.53 26.23 3.39
C LEU A 84 25.30 27.13 3.34
N PHE A 85 24.09 26.57 3.27
CA PHE A 85 22.87 27.38 3.30
C PHE A 85 22.66 28.09 4.64
N GLN A 86 23.15 27.53 5.75
CA GLN A 86 23.22 28.20 7.05
C GLN A 86 24.16 29.42 7.01
N ALA A 87 25.34 29.28 6.41
CA ALA A 87 26.28 30.38 6.26
C ALA A 87 25.75 31.51 5.37
N VAL A 88 25.04 31.16 4.29
CA VAL A 88 24.45 32.13 3.34
C VAL A 88 23.11 32.70 3.86
N GLY A 89 22.47 32.06 4.84
CA GLY A 89 21.19 32.49 5.40
C GLY A 89 19.96 32.16 4.54
N ASP A 90 20.06 31.21 3.62
CA ASP A 90 18.93 30.77 2.76
C ASP A 90 18.00 29.83 3.54
N ILE A 91 16.99 30.41 4.20
CA ILE A 91 16.03 29.68 5.05
C ILE A 91 15.26 28.61 4.27
N GLU A 92 14.86 28.88 3.03
CA GLU A 92 14.10 27.94 2.22
C GLU A 92 14.93 26.69 1.92
N LYS A 93 16.18 26.88 1.47
CA LYS A 93 17.06 25.77 1.12
C LYS A 93 17.59 25.03 2.33
N GLN A 94 17.81 25.70 3.46
CA GLN A 94 18.06 25.04 4.74
C GLN A 94 16.91 24.10 5.11
N ALA A 95 15.66 24.56 5.01
CA ALA A 95 14.48 23.75 5.32
C ALA A 95 14.34 22.57 4.35
N GLN A 96 14.62 22.79 3.06
CA GLN A 96 14.62 21.72 2.05
C GLN A 96 15.68 20.66 2.37
N ALA A 97 16.92 21.06 2.67
CA ALA A 97 18.00 20.15 3.04
C ALA A 97 17.67 19.36 4.32
N LEU A 98 17.12 20.01 5.35
CA LEU A 98 16.69 19.35 6.59
C LEU A 98 15.58 18.32 6.35
N SER A 99 14.59 18.64 5.52
CA SER A 99 13.52 17.70 5.15
C SER A 99 14.08 16.50 4.37
N CYS A 100 15.04 16.71 3.45
CA CYS A 100 15.68 15.60 2.72
C CYS A 100 16.51 14.71 3.66
N LEU A 101 17.26 15.33 4.59
CA LEU A 101 18.02 14.60 5.62
C LEU A 101 17.09 13.76 6.48
N ALA A 102 15.97 14.33 6.95
CA ALA A 102 14.99 13.61 7.75
C ALA A 102 14.47 12.36 7.02
N TYR A 103 14.19 12.47 5.72
CA TYR A 103 13.80 11.32 4.90
C TYR A 103 14.90 10.26 4.77
N VAL A 104 16.12 10.68 4.45
CA VAL A 104 17.25 9.75 4.24
C VAL A 104 17.54 8.95 5.52
N VAL A 105 17.63 9.63 6.66
CA VAL A 105 17.90 8.95 7.93
C VAL A 105 16.71 8.10 8.41
N TYR A 106 15.47 8.50 8.08
CA TYR A 106 14.28 7.67 8.30
C TYR A 106 14.34 6.35 7.54
N ILE A 107 14.74 6.38 6.25
CA ILE A 107 14.90 5.16 5.45
C ILE A 107 16.01 4.26 5.99
N LEU A 108 17.09 4.86 6.49
CA LEU A 108 18.18 4.12 7.15
C LEU A 108 17.78 3.54 8.52
N GLY A 109 16.58 3.85 9.02
CA GLY A 109 16.08 3.38 10.31
C GLY A 109 16.53 4.21 11.52
N ASP A 110 17.25 5.32 11.31
CA ASP A 110 17.59 6.26 12.38
C ASP A 110 16.45 7.26 12.61
N TYR A 111 15.41 6.75 13.29
CA TYR A 111 14.21 7.51 13.60
C TYR A 111 14.47 8.68 14.57
N LYS A 112 15.50 8.60 15.42
CA LYS A 112 15.86 9.69 16.34
C LYS A 112 16.42 10.88 15.58
N SER A 113 17.33 10.64 14.63
CA SER A 113 17.84 11.69 13.75
C SER A 113 16.75 12.23 12.83
N ALA A 114 15.82 11.38 12.36
CA ALA A 114 14.68 11.83 11.55
C ALA A 114 13.80 12.83 12.30
N ILE A 115 13.53 12.56 13.59
CA ILE A 115 12.81 13.47 14.49
C ILE A 115 13.59 14.78 14.67
N SER A 116 14.89 14.70 14.95
CA SER A 116 15.75 15.87 15.16
C SER A 116 15.74 16.81 13.94
N HIS A 117 16.04 16.29 12.75
CA HIS A 117 16.05 17.09 11.51
C HIS A 117 14.67 17.65 11.17
N SER A 118 13.60 16.87 11.37
CA SER A 118 12.24 17.36 11.12
C SER A 118 11.82 18.47 12.11
N GLN A 119 12.20 18.36 13.39
CA GLN A 119 11.95 19.41 14.38
C GLN A 119 12.74 20.68 14.08
N GLN A 120 14.01 20.55 13.68
CA GLN A 120 14.82 21.68 13.22
C GLN A 120 14.17 22.37 12.02
N CYS A 121 13.73 21.59 11.03
CA CYS A 121 13.01 22.09 9.86
C CYS A 121 11.76 22.89 10.26
N LEU A 122 10.91 22.33 11.13
CA LEU A 122 9.67 22.99 11.57
C LEU A 122 9.93 24.24 12.42
N SER A 123 10.98 24.24 13.24
CA SER A 123 11.40 25.41 14.02
C SER A 123 11.84 26.55 13.10
N LEU A 124 12.65 26.22 12.08
CA LEU A 124 13.16 27.17 11.10
C LEU A 124 12.04 27.85 10.31
N ILE A 125 11.03 27.09 9.88
CA ILE A 125 9.92 27.60 9.03
C ILE A 125 8.67 27.99 9.83
N LYS A 126 8.74 28.07 11.16
CA LYS A 126 7.57 28.29 12.04
C LYS A 126 6.72 29.50 11.63
N ASN A 127 7.38 30.59 11.23
CA ASN A 127 6.75 31.86 10.86
C ASN A 127 6.72 32.09 9.34
N VAL A 128 7.04 31.08 8.53
CA VAL A 128 7.15 31.19 7.08
C VAL A 128 5.91 30.58 6.44
N VAL A 129 5.06 31.41 5.83
CA VAL A 129 3.74 30.98 5.34
C VAL A 129 3.82 30.18 4.03
N ASN A 130 4.77 30.51 3.15
CA ASN A 130 4.88 29.94 1.80
C ASN A 130 5.56 28.55 1.73
N LEU A 131 6.00 27.98 2.85
CA LEU A 131 6.68 26.67 2.90
C LEU A 131 5.78 25.53 3.40
N GLN A 132 4.50 25.53 3.02
CA GLN A 132 3.53 24.51 3.48
C GLN A 132 3.90 23.09 3.02
N VAL A 133 4.47 22.92 1.82
CA VAL A 133 4.88 21.61 1.31
C VAL A 133 6.01 21.02 2.16
N ILE A 134 7.05 21.81 2.46
CA ILE A 134 8.17 21.37 3.32
C ILE A 134 7.66 21.10 4.74
N LYS A 135 6.77 21.95 5.26
CA LYS A 135 6.14 21.78 6.57
C LYS A 135 5.36 20.45 6.64
N MET A 136 4.57 20.15 5.61
CA MET A 136 3.82 18.89 5.49
C MET A 136 4.78 17.69 5.48
N GLN A 137 5.86 17.73 4.69
CA GLN A 137 6.87 16.66 4.63
C GLN A 137 7.53 16.43 6.00
N ALA A 138 8.00 17.47 6.68
CA ALA A 138 8.62 17.34 8.00
C ALA A 138 7.64 16.79 9.06
N LEU A 139 6.37 17.21 9.02
CA LEU A 139 5.32 16.64 9.89
C LEU A 139 5.08 15.15 9.61
N SER A 140 5.09 14.76 8.34
CA SER A 140 4.96 13.36 7.94
C SER A 140 6.12 12.50 8.47
N TYR A 141 7.37 12.97 8.32
CA TYR A 141 8.54 12.24 8.83
C TYR A 141 8.55 12.14 10.36
N LEU A 142 8.14 13.19 11.08
CA LEU A 142 7.92 13.10 12.53
C LEU A 142 6.90 12.03 12.87
N GLY A 143 5.74 12.09 12.21
CA GLY A 143 4.65 11.14 12.41
C GLY A 143 5.10 9.69 12.23
N ASN A 144 5.77 9.43 11.11
CA ASN A 144 6.26 8.09 10.78
C ASN A 144 7.40 7.63 11.69
N ALA A 145 8.33 8.51 12.08
CA ALA A 145 9.39 8.18 13.01
C ALA A 145 8.85 7.84 14.40
N TYR A 146 7.92 8.64 14.93
CA TYR A 146 7.26 8.33 16.21
C TYR A 146 6.47 7.03 16.16
N ARG A 147 5.82 6.71 15.03
CA ARG A 147 5.15 5.41 14.84
C ARG A 147 6.11 4.24 14.99
N HIS A 148 7.30 4.31 14.39
CA HIS A 148 8.30 3.23 14.51
C HIS A 148 8.94 3.14 15.90
N LEU A 149 8.99 4.25 16.64
CA LEU A 149 9.43 4.26 18.04
C LEU A 149 8.33 3.84 19.03
N GLY A 150 7.11 3.54 18.57
CA GLY A 150 5.98 3.15 19.42
C GLY A 150 5.30 4.33 20.13
N GLU A 151 5.66 5.56 19.81
CA GLU A 151 5.07 6.78 20.38
C GLU A 151 3.81 7.20 19.59
N TYR A 152 2.80 6.33 19.58
CA TYR A 152 1.65 6.43 18.68
C TYR A 152 0.82 7.72 18.84
N ASN A 153 0.67 8.26 20.06
CA ASN A 153 -0.07 9.51 20.27
C ASN A 153 0.61 10.71 19.57
N LYS A 154 1.94 10.79 19.63
CA LYS A 154 2.71 11.81 18.88
C LYS A 154 2.60 11.57 17.38
N ALA A 155 2.66 10.31 16.95
CA ALA A 155 2.49 9.96 15.55
C ALA A 155 1.15 10.46 14.99
N ILE A 156 0.05 10.23 15.71
CA ILE A 156 -1.29 10.73 15.34
C ILE A 156 -1.30 12.25 15.25
N GLU A 157 -0.78 12.95 16.26
CA GLU A 157 -0.75 14.41 16.30
C GLU A 157 -0.07 15.01 15.06
N PHE A 158 1.12 14.52 14.72
CA PHE A 158 1.88 15.05 13.59
C PHE A 158 1.27 14.65 12.23
N LEU A 159 0.77 13.42 12.09
CA LEU A 159 0.14 12.97 10.85
C LEU A 159 -1.22 13.66 10.60
N GLN A 160 -1.99 13.97 11.64
CA GLN A 160 -3.22 14.78 11.51
C GLN A 160 -2.91 16.21 11.05
N LYS A 161 -1.86 16.83 11.60
CA LYS A 161 -1.37 18.14 11.13
C LYS A 161 -0.92 18.08 9.67
N CYS A 162 -0.20 17.03 9.28
CA CYS A 162 0.21 16.77 7.90
C CYS A 162 -1.01 16.65 6.96
N LEU A 163 -1.99 15.82 7.32
CA LEU A 163 -3.21 15.60 6.54
C LEU A 163 -4.01 16.91 6.37
N LYS A 164 -4.11 17.73 7.43
CA LYS A 164 -4.78 19.03 7.37
C LYS A 164 -4.12 19.97 6.35
N ILE A 165 -2.79 20.00 6.29
CA ILE A 165 -2.08 20.79 5.27
C ILE A 165 -2.35 20.23 3.87
N ALA A 166 -2.30 18.90 3.69
CA ALA A 166 -2.60 18.28 2.40
C ALA A 166 -4.03 18.59 1.91
N GLN A 167 -5.00 18.67 2.82
CA GLN A 167 -6.38 19.11 2.52
C GLN A 167 -6.43 20.59 2.12
N GLN A 168 -5.74 21.47 2.85
CA GLN A 168 -5.67 22.90 2.54
C GLN A 168 -5.02 23.17 1.18
N LEU A 169 -3.99 22.41 0.83
CA LEU A 169 -3.32 22.47 -0.47
C LEU A 169 -4.11 21.77 -1.59
N GLN A 170 -5.21 21.10 -1.26
CA GLN A 170 -5.97 20.24 -2.17
C GLN A 170 -5.12 19.15 -2.85
N ASP A 171 -3.99 18.76 -2.22
CA ASP A 171 -3.11 17.71 -2.71
C ASP A 171 -3.70 16.34 -2.33
N LYS A 172 -4.46 15.78 -3.26
CA LYS A 172 -5.15 14.49 -3.10
C LYS A 172 -4.18 13.32 -2.86
N ARG A 173 -2.99 13.33 -3.48
CA ARG A 173 -2.00 12.27 -3.30
C ARG A 173 -1.42 12.30 -1.89
N SER A 174 -1.09 13.49 -1.39
CA SER A 174 -0.65 13.70 -0.01
C SER A 174 -1.74 13.39 1.02
N GLN A 175 -3.01 13.65 0.70
CA GLN A 175 -4.13 13.25 1.55
C GLN A 175 -4.21 11.73 1.70
N ILE A 176 -4.11 10.98 0.60
CA ILE A 176 -4.06 9.51 0.62
C ILE A 176 -2.90 9.01 1.49
N ALA A 177 -1.68 9.56 1.32
CA ALA A 177 -0.51 9.17 2.11
C ALA A 177 -0.71 9.45 3.62
N GLY A 178 -1.29 10.59 3.98
CA GLY A 178 -1.61 10.95 5.36
C GLY A 178 -2.63 10.00 6.01
N LEU A 179 -3.73 9.71 5.30
CA LEU A 179 -4.76 8.77 5.74
C LEU A 179 -4.19 7.36 5.91
N ASN A 180 -3.36 6.91 4.98
CA ASN A 180 -2.71 5.60 5.06
C ASN A 180 -1.76 5.49 6.25
N ASN A 181 -0.93 6.51 6.49
CA ASN A 181 -0.03 6.53 7.63
C ASN A 181 -0.79 6.56 8.97
N LEU A 182 -1.85 7.36 9.09
CA LEU A 182 -2.72 7.35 10.27
C LEU A 182 -3.34 5.95 10.47
N GLY A 183 -3.83 5.33 9.40
CA GLY A 183 -4.37 3.97 9.46
C GLY A 183 -3.36 2.94 9.95
N LEU A 184 -2.08 3.09 9.60
CA LEU A 184 -1.00 2.25 10.14
C LEU A 184 -0.77 2.49 11.64
N VAL A 185 -0.90 3.73 12.12
CA VAL A 185 -0.79 4.03 13.56
C VAL A 185 -1.95 3.40 14.34
N TYR A 186 -3.19 3.59 13.89
CA TYR A 186 -4.37 3.00 14.57
C TYR A 186 -4.35 1.47 14.53
N LYS A 187 -3.90 0.88 13.42
CA LYS A 187 -3.65 -0.57 13.35
C LYS A 187 -2.62 -1.01 14.40
N ALA A 188 -1.52 -0.28 14.56
CA ALA A 188 -0.49 -0.60 15.56
C ALA A 188 -0.99 -0.44 17.01
N LEU A 189 -1.95 0.45 17.24
CA LEU A 189 -2.67 0.60 18.52
C LEU A 189 -3.73 -0.49 18.76
N GLY A 190 -4.04 -1.32 17.76
CA GLY A 190 -5.14 -2.30 17.82
C GLY A 190 -6.52 -1.71 17.53
N ASP A 191 -6.63 -0.42 17.23
CA ASP A 191 -7.87 0.26 16.83
C ASP A 191 -8.14 0.04 15.33
N LEU A 192 -8.55 -1.19 15.01
CA LEU A 192 -8.89 -1.59 13.66
C LEU A 192 -10.11 -0.83 13.07
N PRO A 193 -11.18 -0.52 13.84
CA PRO A 193 -12.28 0.29 13.33
C PRO A 193 -11.83 1.67 12.81
N GLN A 194 -11.02 2.40 13.58
CA GLN A 194 -10.52 3.72 13.14
C GLN A 194 -9.58 3.59 11.92
N ALA A 195 -8.76 2.53 11.89
CA ALA A 195 -7.90 2.25 10.73
C ALA A 195 -8.71 1.98 9.45
N ILE A 196 -9.86 1.32 9.56
CA ILE A 196 -10.78 1.06 8.44
C ILE A 196 -11.44 2.35 7.96
N GLU A 197 -11.92 3.21 8.87
CA GLU A 197 -12.53 4.49 8.52
C GLU A 197 -11.56 5.36 7.70
N LEU A 198 -10.32 5.49 8.15
CA LEU A 198 -9.27 6.23 7.43
C LEU A 198 -8.97 5.63 6.06
N LYS A 199 -9.02 4.30 5.95
CA LYS A 199 -8.83 3.60 4.68
C LYS A 199 -10.02 3.79 3.74
N GLN A 200 -11.25 3.91 4.24
CA GLN A 200 -12.43 4.26 3.46
C GLN A 200 -12.35 5.69 2.92
N GLN A 201 -11.90 6.65 3.73
CA GLN A 201 -11.62 8.01 3.24
C GLN A 201 -10.56 8.00 2.14
N SER A 202 -9.51 7.17 2.27
CA SER A 202 -8.53 7.00 1.19
C SER A 202 -9.14 6.37 -0.06
N LEU A 203 -10.13 5.48 0.07
CA LEU A 203 -10.83 4.83 -1.05
C LEU A 203 -11.63 5.85 -1.86
N GLU A 204 -12.28 6.80 -1.19
CA GLU A 204 -13.02 7.88 -1.84
C GLU A 204 -12.08 8.73 -2.71
N ILE A 205 -10.93 9.12 -2.18
CA ILE A 205 -9.98 9.95 -2.91
C ILE A 205 -9.37 9.21 -4.11
N VAL A 206 -8.99 7.93 -3.98
CA VAL A 206 -8.45 7.18 -5.14
C VAL A 206 -9.49 6.99 -6.25
N ARG A 207 -10.77 6.89 -5.90
CA ARG A 207 -11.88 6.88 -6.87
C ARG A 207 -12.05 8.22 -7.57
N GLU A 208 -11.99 9.32 -6.83
CA GLU A 208 -12.00 10.68 -7.40
C GLU A 208 -10.85 10.86 -8.41
N LEU A 209 -9.66 10.33 -8.09
CA LEU A 209 -8.49 10.37 -8.97
C LEU A 209 -8.54 9.36 -10.13
N GLN A 210 -9.55 8.49 -10.19
CA GLN A 210 -9.62 7.36 -11.13
C GLN A 210 -8.36 6.49 -11.12
N ASP A 211 -7.70 6.39 -9.95
CA ASP A 211 -6.51 5.56 -9.77
C ASP A 211 -6.95 4.11 -9.49
N HIS A 212 -7.24 3.35 -10.55
CA HIS A 212 -7.70 1.98 -10.42
C HIS A 212 -6.69 1.03 -9.77
N TRP A 213 -5.38 1.24 -10.00
CA TRP A 213 -4.35 0.47 -9.30
C TRP A 213 -4.36 0.75 -7.81
N GLY A 214 -4.50 2.03 -7.46
CA GLY A 214 -4.65 2.45 -6.08
C GLY A 214 -5.93 1.92 -5.42
N GLU A 215 -7.05 1.99 -6.13
CA GLU A 215 -8.35 1.49 -5.68
C GLU A 215 -8.29 -0.01 -5.36
N GLU A 216 -7.71 -0.83 -6.24
CA GLU A 216 -7.51 -2.27 -6.00
C GLU A 216 -6.74 -2.54 -4.70
N GLN A 217 -5.64 -1.83 -4.47
CA GLN A 217 -4.82 -2.02 -3.27
C GLN A 217 -5.58 -1.61 -1.99
N VAL A 218 -6.33 -0.50 -2.04
CA VAL A 218 -7.12 -0.03 -0.91
C VAL A 218 -8.25 -1.00 -0.58
N LEU A 219 -8.99 -1.47 -1.59
CA LEU A 219 -10.08 -2.45 -1.43
C LEU A 219 -9.59 -3.76 -0.83
N LYS A 220 -8.48 -4.32 -1.33
CA LYS A 220 -7.87 -5.52 -0.77
C LYS A 220 -7.51 -5.35 0.71
N ASN A 221 -6.94 -4.20 1.07
CA ASN A 221 -6.55 -3.91 2.45
C ASN A 221 -7.76 -3.71 3.37
N LEU A 222 -8.83 -3.07 2.89
CA LEU A 222 -10.11 -2.98 3.60
C LEU A 222 -10.71 -4.37 3.84
N GLY A 223 -10.72 -5.22 2.81
CA GLY A 223 -11.20 -6.59 2.93
C GLY A 223 -10.42 -7.38 3.99
N ASN A 224 -9.09 -7.26 3.98
CA ASN A 224 -8.23 -7.90 4.99
C ASN A 224 -8.53 -7.39 6.41
N ALA A 225 -8.71 -6.08 6.58
CA ALA A 225 -9.00 -5.48 7.88
C ALA A 225 -10.38 -5.91 8.42
N CYS A 226 -11.41 -5.92 7.58
CA CYS A 226 -12.73 -6.44 7.94
C CYS A 226 -12.70 -7.93 8.29
N TYR A 227 -11.92 -8.72 7.55
CA TYR A 227 -11.75 -10.15 7.84
C TYR A 227 -11.14 -10.38 9.23
N VAL A 228 -10.09 -9.63 9.59
CA VAL A 228 -9.46 -9.72 10.92
C VAL A 228 -10.42 -9.31 12.04
N LEU A 229 -11.30 -8.34 11.77
CA LEU A 229 -12.36 -7.94 12.72
C LEU A 229 -13.52 -8.94 12.83
N GLY A 230 -13.56 -9.98 11.99
CA GLY A 230 -14.70 -10.91 11.91
C GLY A 230 -15.91 -10.35 11.15
N ASP A 231 -15.81 -9.16 10.55
CA ASP A 231 -16.85 -8.62 9.66
C ASP A 231 -16.67 -9.24 8.25
N PHE A 232 -16.96 -10.54 8.15
CA PHE A 232 -16.77 -11.31 6.93
C PHE A 232 -17.66 -10.80 5.79
N ALA A 233 -18.85 -10.28 6.10
CA ALA A 233 -19.76 -9.71 5.10
C ALA A 233 -19.14 -8.48 4.41
N LYS A 234 -18.58 -7.52 5.16
CA LYS A 234 -17.85 -6.40 4.54
C LYS A 234 -16.57 -6.85 3.85
N ALA A 235 -15.86 -7.83 4.41
CA ALA A 235 -14.67 -8.38 3.77
C ALA A 235 -14.99 -8.92 2.37
N ILE A 236 -16.06 -9.72 2.24
CA ILE A 236 -16.55 -10.23 0.96
C ILE A 236 -16.88 -9.08 0.00
N ALA A 237 -17.64 -8.07 0.44
CA ALA A 237 -18.01 -6.94 -0.42
C ALA A 237 -16.80 -6.17 -0.96
N TYR A 238 -15.75 -6.00 -0.15
CA TYR A 238 -14.51 -5.35 -0.60
C TYR A 238 -13.69 -6.23 -1.53
N TYR A 239 -13.55 -7.53 -1.26
CA TYR A 239 -12.82 -8.42 -2.15
C TYR A 239 -13.53 -8.62 -3.50
N GLU A 240 -14.87 -8.64 -3.55
CA GLU A 240 -15.62 -8.70 -4.81
C GLU A 240 -15.36 -7.46 -5.67
N GLN A 241 -15.31 -6.26 -5.07
CA GLN A 241 -14.92 -5.04 -5.76
C GLN A 241 -13.45 -5.11 -6.23
N CYS A 242 -12.55 -5.63 -5.38
CA CYS A 242 -11.14 -5.81 -5.69
C CYS A 242 -10.93 -6.72 -6.91
N VAL A 243 -11.64 -7.86 -6.98
CA VAL A 243 -11.59 -8.79 -8.14
C VAL A 243 -12.05 -8.10 -9.42
N LYS A 244 -13.13 -7.30 -9.38
CA LYS A 244 -13.63 -6.57 -10.55
C LYS A 244 -12.57 -5.62 -11.13
N ILE A 245 -11.91 -4.85 -10.26
CA ILE A 245 -10.85 -3.91 -10.68
C ILE A 245 -9.58 -4.65 -11.09
N ALA A 246 -9.17 -5.67 -10.33
CA ALA A 246 -8.00 -6.47 -10.67
C ALA A 246 -8.14 -7.15 -12.05
N ASN A 247 -9.35 -7.59 -12.40
CA ASN A 247 -9.65 -8.09 -13.75
C ASN A 247 -9.53 -7.00 -14.81
N SER A 248 -10.10 -5.80 -14.60
CA SER A 248 -9.96 -4.71 -15.59
C SER A 248 -8.51 -4.25 -15.77
N LEU A 249 -7.67 -4.42 -14.75
CA LEU A 249 -6.24 -4.12 -14.79
C LEU A 249 -5.38 -5.24 -15.34
N ASN A 250 -5.94 -6.43 -15.63
CA ASN A 250 -5.16 -7.63 -15.91
C ASN A 250 -4.12 -7.90 -14.80
N ASN A 251 -4.50 -7.72 -13.52
CA ASN A 251 -3.63 -7.99 -12.37
C ASN A 251 -3.94 -9.37 -11.77
N HIS A 252 -3.32 -10.38 -12.37
CA HIS A 252 -3.60 -11.79 -12.15
C HIS A 252 -3.32 -12.24 -10.72
N ARG A 253 -2.16 -11.79 -10.21
CA ARG A 253 -1.76 -12.05 -8.84
C ARG A 253 -2.79 -11.51 -7.85
N SER A 254 -3.34 -10.31 -8.11
CA SER A 254 -4.37 -9.74 -7.24
C SER A 254 -5.71 -10.46 -7.39
N VAL A 255 -6.11 -10.85 -8.60
CA VAL A 255 -7.32 -11.66 -8.84
C VAL A 255 -7.24 -12.97 -8.03
N THR A 256 -6.18 -13.75 -8.18
CA THR A 256 -6.01 -15.03 -7.47
C THR A 256 -6.04 -14.83 -5.95
N GLN A 257 -5.31 -13.83 -5.45
CA GLN A 257 -5.25 -13.56 -4.02
C GLN A 257 -6.61 -13.12 -3.46
N SER A 258 -7.35 -12.30 -4.20
CA SER A 258 -8.66 -11.79 -3.78
C SER A 258 -9.74 -12.88 -3.83
N LEU A 259 -9.71 -13.77 -4.83
CA LEU A 259 -10.58 -14.95 -4.90
C LEU A 259 -10.34 -15.92 -3.74
N LYS A 260 -9.07 -16.18 -3.40
CA LYS A 260 -8.72 -16.99 -2.23
C LYS A 260 -9.27 -16.37 -0.94
N ASN A 261 -9.11 -15.05 -0.79
CA ASN A 261 -9.62 -14.33 0.36
C ASN A 261 -11.16 -14.32 0.42
N LEU A 262 -11.84 -14.28 -0.72
CA LEU A 262 -13.29 -14.44 -0.81
C LEU A 262 -13.74 -15.82 -0.32
N GLY A 263 -13.11 -16.89 -0.81
CA GLY A 263 -13.41 -18.24 -0.36
C GLY A 263 -13.23 -18.39 1.16
N ASN A 264 -12.14 -17.83 1.70
CA ASN A 264 -11.88 -17.84 3.15
C ASN A 264 -12.91 -17.05 3.95
N ALA A 265 -13.36 -15.90 3.45
CA ALA A 265 -14.36 -15.08 4.11
C ALA A 265 -15.75 -15.74 4.07
N CYS A 266 -16.14 -16.37 2.95
CA CYS A 266 -17.35 -17.17 2.85
C CYS A 266 -17.32 -18.38 3.79
N TYR A 267 -16.19 -19.10 3.83
CA TYR A 267 -16.02 -20.23 4.75
C TYR A 267 -16.14 -19.80 6.21
N ALA A 268 -15.49 -18.69 6.59
CA ALA A 268 -15.57 -18.16 7.95
C ALA A 268 -16.97 -17.64 8.32
N LEU A 269 -17.76 -17.20 7.34
CA LEU A 269 -19.17 -16.84 7.51
C LEU A 269 -20.10 -18.07 7.60
N GLY A 270 -19.61 -19.28 7.31
CA GLY A 270 -20.40 -20.50 7.24
C GLY A 270 -21.09 -20.74 5.89
N ASP A 271 -20.84 -19.91 4.89
CA ASP A 271 -21.35 -20.08 3.52
C ASP A 271 -20.38 -20.96 2.72
N TYR A 272 -20.36 -22.26 3.05
CA TYR A 272 -19.46 -23.24 2.44
C TYR A 272 -19.73 -23.42 0.95
N ALA A 273 -20.99 -23.30 0.51
CA ALA A 273 -21.35 -23.38 -0.91
C ALA A 273 -20.70 -22.25 -1.72
N LYS A 274 -20.78 -20.99 -1.23
CA LYS A 274 -20.12 -19.86 -1.89
C LYS A 274 -18.59 -19.93 -1.79
N ALA A 275 -18.06 -20.48 -0.70
CA ALA A 275 -16.62 -20.73 -0.55
C ALA A 275 -16.09 -21.68 -1.63
N ILE A 276 -16.79 -22.81 -1.87
CA ILE A 276 -16.46 -23.77 -2.93
C ILE A 276 -16.39 -23.07 -4.30
N VAL A 277 -17.40 -22.26 -4.64
CA VAL A 277 -17.42 -21.53 -5.92
C VAL A 277 -16.17 -20.67 -6.11
N TYR A 278 -15.72 -19.94 -5.08
CA TYR A 278 -14.50 -19.13 -5.19
C TYR A 278 -13.22 -19.96 -5.23
N TYR A 279 -13.15 -21.07 -4.49
CA TYR A 279 -11.98 -21.96 -4.54
C TYR A 279 -11.88 -22.71 -5.89
N GLU A 280 -13.00 -23.08 -6.51
CA GLU A 280 -13.02 -23.63 -7.88
C GLU A 280 -12.50 -22.61 -8.89
N GLN A 281 -12.87 -21.33 -8.75
CA GLN A 281 -12.32 -20.27 -9.59
C GLN A 281 -10.80 -20.11 -9.40
N CYS A 282 -10.29 -20.17 -8.16
CA CYS A 282 -8.85 -20.19 -7.89
C CYS A 282 -8.16 -21.39 -8.55
N LEU A 283 -8.76 -22.59 -8.47
CA LEU A 283 -8.24 -23.81 -9.05
C LEU A 283 -8.13 -23.71 -10.58
N LEU A 284 -9.20 -23.24 -11.24
CA LEU A 284 -9.21 -23.02 -12.69
C LEU A 284 -8.12 -22.04 -13.11
N PHE A 285 -7.92 -20.98 -12.32
CA PHE A 285 -6.90 -19.99 -12.57
C PHE A 285 -5.48 -20.54 -12.43
N ALA A 286 -5.21 -21.27 -11.35
CA ALA A 286 -3.93 -21.88 -11.09
C ALA A 286 -3.54 -22.87 -12.20
N ARG A 287 -4.49 -23.68 -12.66
CA ARG A 287 -4.33 -24.60 -13.79
C ARG A 287 -4.00 -23.87 -15.10
N ALA A 288 -4.73 -22.80 -15.42
CA ALA A 288 -4.48 -21.99 -16.62
C ALA A 288 -3.06 -21.38 -16.62
N MET A 289 -2.59 -20.95 -15.45
CA MET A 289 -1.26 -20.37 -15.26
C MET A 289 -0.15 -21.40 -15.05
N LYS A 290 -0.49 -22.69 -14.99
CA LYS A 290 0.43 -23.78 -14.62
C LYS A 290 1.12 -23.55 -13.26
N ASP A 291 0.47 -22.83 -12.35
CA ASP A 291 0.94 -22.62 -10.97
C ASP A 291 0.55 -23.82 -10.11
N LYS A 292 1.46 -24.80 -10.03
CA LYS A 292 1.22 -26.06 -9.31
C LYS A 292 1.02 -25.88 -7.81
N HIS A 293 1.65 -24.88 -7.21
CA HIS A 293 1.50 -24.64 -5.77
C HIS A 293 0.15 -24.02 -5.44
N SER A 294 -0.32 -23.05 -6.23
CA SER A 294 -1.66 -22.49 -6.07
C SER A 294 -2.76 -23.51 -6.42
N GLU A 295 -2.49 -24.43 -7.35
CA GLU A 295 -3.40 -25.52 -7.70
C GLU A 295 -3.61 -26.46 -6.50
N GLU A 296 -2.52 -26.93 -5.88
CA GLU A 296 -2.54 -27.78 -4.68
C GLU A 296 -3.28 -27.11 -3.52
N GLN A 297 -2.96 -25.85 -3.21
CA GLN A 297 -3.63 -25.11 -2.14
C GLN A 297 -5.15 -24.96 -2.38
N SER A 298 -5.57 -24.81 -3.64
CA SER A 298 -6.99 -24.66 -3.99
C SER A 298 -7.74 -25.99 -3.82
N LEU A 299 -7.14 -27.10 -4.24
CA LEU A 299 -7.69 -28.45 -4.04
C LEU A 299 -7.86 -28.78 -2.55
N GLY A 300 -6.84 -28.51 -1.72
CA GLY A 300 -6.93 -28.72 -0.28
C GLY A 300 -8.06 -27.91 0.37
N ARG A 301 -8.24 -26.64 -0.02
CA ARG A 301 -9.33 -25.79 0.47
C ARG A 301 -10.71 -26.24 0.00
N LEU A 302 -10.81 -26.76 -1.22
CA LEU A 302 -12.05 -27.35 -1.74
C LEU A 302 -12.45 -28.60 -0.96
N GLY A 303 -11.50 -29.49 -0.65
CA GLY A 303 -11.73 -30.66 0.19
C GLY A 303 -12.32 -30.28 1.56
N VAL A 304 -11.69 -29.31 2.24
CA VAL A 304 -12.15 -28.80 3.54
C VAL A 304 -13.54 -28.17 3.44
N ALA A 305 -13.80 -27.38 2.40
CA ALA A 305 -15.10 -26.74 2.22
C ALA A 305 -16.23 -27.74 1.90
N CYS A 306 -15.95 -28.78 1.09
CA CYS A 306 -16.89 -29.85 0.81
C CYS A 306 -17.20 -30.70 2.05
N GLU A 307 -16.18 -30.98 2.88
CA GLU A 307 -16.36 -31.67 4.15
C GLU A 307 -17.26 -30.87 5.10
N ALA A 308 -17.02 -29.55 5.23
CA ALA A 308 -17.86 -28.66 6.03
C ALA A 308 -19.30 -28.55 5.52
N LEU A 309 -19.51 -28.73 4.21
CA LEU A 309 -20.84 -28.79 3.58
C LEU A 309 -21.52 -30.17 3.76
N GLY A 310 -20.78 -31.20 4.15
CA GLY A 310 -21.25 -32.58 4.25
C GLY A 310 -21.18 -33.39 2.94
N ASP A 311 -20.56 -32.85 1.90
CA ASP A 311 -20.32 -33.56 0.62
C ASP A 311 -18.98 -34.32 0.68
N TYR A 312 -18.98 -35.42 1.43
CA TYR A 312 -17.78 -36.23 1.65
C TYR A 312 -17.25 -36.87 0.37
N VAL A 313 -18.11 -37.15 -0.61
CA VAL A 313 -17.70 -37.74 -1.89
C VAL A 313 -16.82 -36.75 -2.66
N LYS A 314 -17.25 -35.49 -2.79
CA LYS A 314 -16.41 -34.46 -3.41
C LYS A 314 -15.17 -34.15 -2.59
N ALA A 315 -15.29 -34.12 -1.26
CA ALA A 315 -14.15 -33.86 -0.38
C ALA A 315 -13.02 -34.87 -0.61
N ILE A 316 -13.36 -36.17 -0.63
CA ILE A 316 -12.40 -37.25 -0.93
C ILE A 316 -11.76 -37.04 -2.30
N GLY A 317 -12.56 -36.76 -3.35
CA GLY A 317 -12.03 -36.51 -4.69
C GLY A 317 -11.01 -35.37 -4.74
N TYR A 318 -11.31 -34.22 -4.10
CA TYR A 318 -10.37 -33.11 -4.05
C TYR A 318 -9.11 -33.43 -3.22
N TYR A 319 -9.23 -34.17 -2.13
CA TYR A 319 -8.07 -34.60 -1.34
C TYR A 319 -7.18 -35.58 -2.11
N GLU A 320 -7.75 -36.50 -2.88
CA GLU A 320 -7.00 -37.42 -3.75
C GLU A 320 -6.24 -36.65 -4.84
N GLU A 321 -6.90 -35.76 -5.58
CA GLU A 321 -6.25 -34.89 -6.57
C GLU A 321 -5.12 -34.05 -5.94
N CYS A 322 -5.36 -33.49 -4.75
CA CYS A 322 -4.37 -32.70 -4.01
C CYS A 322 -3.13 -33.53 -3.66
N LEU A 323 -3.34 -34.76 -3.17
CA LEU A 323 -2.27 -35.68 -2.77
C LEU A 323 -1.43 -36.14 -3.96
N GLU A 324 -2.07 -36.46 -5.09
CA GLU A 324 -1.36 -36.81 -6.32
C GLU A 324 -0.48 -35.66 -6.81
N LEU A 325 -1.02 -34.43 -6.77
CA LEU A 325 -0.27 -33.25 -7.16
C LEU A 325 0.89 -32.95 -6.22
N ALA A 326 0.69 -33.07 -4.91
CA ALA A 326 1.75 -32.85 -3.91
C ALA A 326 2.90 -33.84 -4.08
N ARG A 327 2.61 -35.11 -4.43
CA ARG A 327 3.64 -36.10 -4.77
C ARG A 327 4.41 -35.68 -6.00
N PHE A 328 3.72 -35.31 -7.08
CA PHE A 328 4.35 -34.83 -8.31
C PHE A 328 5.28 -33.63 -8.06
N ILE A 329 4.86 -32.64 -7.26
CA ILE A 329 5.68 -31.46 -6.93
C ILE A 329 6.95 -31.85 -6.16
N LYS A 330 6.84 -32.81 -5.23
CA LYS A 330 7.98 -33.25 -4.39
C LYS A 330 9.04 -34.01 -5.20
N ASP A 331 8.62 -34.65 -6.29
CA ASP A 331 9.47 -35.45 -7.17
C ASP A 331 10.12 -34.62 -8.31
N CYS A 332 9.84 -33.32 -8.39
CA CYS A 332 10.41 -32.37 -9.38
C CYS A 332 11.51 -31.48 -8.78
#